data_AF-G5JQ42-F1
#
_entry.id   AF-G5JQ42-F1
#
_cell.length_a   1.000
_cell.length_b   1.000
_cell.length_c   1.000
_cell.angle_alpha   90.00
_cell.angle_beta   90.00
_cell.angle_gamma   90.00
#
_symmetry.space_group_name_H-M   'P 1'
#
loop_
_entity.id
_entity.type
_entity.pdbx_description
1 polymer ?
#
loop_
_entity_poly.entity_id
_entity_poly.type
_entity_poly.pdbx_seq_one_letter_code
_entity_poly.pdbx_strand_id
1 'polypeptide(L)'
;MDKEKLKDIFDKLSALPPEEEEEFEEVTAKEIVAAGLLFCLKEVLDMDDSSFVSAFGQVEKTVNKLARDYYIKLWTYDDWRQEARIILYQLLERFPALANDEEKLRAYFKTKFRSYVLDNIRKQESQKRAFDKMIYEEISELGHMIPSQQMDPADYCALKDKLAELKSKLCPEDYAKILLLMRGNSFKGKRAFIKDIKVEFKDFDNDD
;
A
#
# COMPACT_ATOMS: atom_id res chain seq x y z
N MET A 1 0.27 -36.90 64.51
CA MET A 1 0.76 -35.77 63.68
C MET A 1 0.04 -34.55 64.20
N ASP A 2 0.73 -33.79 65.05
CA ASP A 2 0.08 -32.78 65.91
C ASP A 2 -0.48 -31.62 65.10
N LYS A 3 -1.75 -31.28 65.35
CA LYS A 3 -2.45 -30.19 64.65
C LYS A 3 -1.73 -28.85 64.80
N GLU A 4 -1.01 -28.64 65.90
CA GLU A 4 -0.19 -27.44 66.10
C GLU A 4 1.02 -27.38 65.17
N LYS A 5 1.66 -28.52 64.87
CA LYS A 5 2.78 -28.55 63.91
C LYS A 5 2.32 -28.28 62.48
N LEU A 6 1.13 -28.72 62.10
CA LEU A 6 0.55 -28.41 60.79
C LEU A 6 0.14 -26.94 60.66
N LYS A 7 -0.33 -26.33 61.76
CA LYS A 7 -0.69 -24.90 61.80
C LYS A 7 0.55 -24.01 61.71
N ASP A 8 1.62 -24.36 62.42
CA ASP A 8 2.89 -23.62 62.38
C ASP A 8 3.59 -23.71 61.00
N ILE A 9 3.41 -24.83 60.29
CA ILE A 9 3.91 -25.00 58.91
C ILE A 9 3.07 -24.18 57.92
N PHE A 10 1.74 -24.13 58.09
CA PHE A 10 0.84 -23.33 57.25
C PHE A 10 1.07 -21.82 57.45
N ASP A 11 1.22 -21.38 58.69
CA ASP A 11 1.47 -19.97 59.04
C ASP A 11 2.87 -19.51 58.55
N LYS A 12 3.88 -20.39 58.57
CA LYS A 12 5.21 -20.12 57.97
C LYS A 12 5.21 -20.05 56.43
N LEU A 13 4.33 -20.79 55.77
CA LEU A 13 4.20 -20.76 54.30
C LEU A 13 3.25 -19.65 53.81
N SER A 14 2.34 -19.18 54.67
CA SER A 14 1.40 -18.08 54.41
C SER A 14 1.96 -16.69 54.76
N ALA A 15 3.09 -16.61 55.47
CA ALA A 15 3.78 -15.36 55.73
C ALA A 15 4.59 -14.96 54.48
N LEU A 16 3.92 -14.28 53.54
CA LEU A 16 4.61 -13.34 52.66
C LEU A 16 5.42 -12.39 53.55
N PRO A 17 6.69 -12.09 53.21
CA PRO A 17 7.42 -11.03 53.89
C PRO A 17 6.56 -9.77 53.87
N PRO A 18 6.70 -8.85 54.86
CA PRO A 18 6.05 -7.56 54.76
C PRO A 18 6.36 -7.02 53.36
N GLU A 19 5.30 -6.67 52.62
CA GLU A 19 5.44 -5.85 51.44
C GLU A 19 6.19 -4.60 51.92
N GLU A 20 7.51 -4.60 51.74
CA GLU A 20 8.16 -3.37 51.35
C GLU A 20 7.37 -2.97 50.11
N GLU A 21 6.50 -1.98 50.27
CA GLU A 21 6.13 -1.10 49.17
C GLU A 21 7.46 -0.54 48.65
N GLU A 22 8.21 -1.35 47.90
CA GLU A 22 8.91 -0.83 46.74
C GLU A 22 7.78 -0.24 45.91
N GLU A 23 7.54 1.05 46.12
CA GLU A 23 7.13 1.94 45.05
C GLU A 23 8.01 1.54 43.87
N PHE A 24 7.51 0.64 43.03
CA PHE A 24 8.10 0.32 41.75
C PHE A 24 8.03 1.64 41.00
N GLU A 25 9.11 2.41 41.10
CA GLU A 25 9.19 3.71 40.52
C GLU A 25 8.83 3.56 39.04
N GLU A 26 7.64 4.05 38.70
CA GLU A 26 7.15 4.24 37.33
C GLU A 26 8.14 5.10 36.51
N VAL A 27 9.11 5.72 37.20
CA VAL A 27 10.30 6.41 36.72
C VAL A 27 11.22 5.47 35.92
N THR A 28 11.41 4.22 36.35
CA THR A 28 12.36 3.29 35.70
C THR A 28 11.93 2.86 34.30
N ALA A 29 10.63 2.57 34.07
CA ALA A 29 10.13 2.23 32.75
C ALA A 29 10.17 3.43 31.80
N LYS A 30 9.83 4.63 32.29
CA LYS A 30 9.91 5.88 31.51
C LYS A 30 11.36 6.23 31.18
N GLU A 31 12.29 6.02 32.10
CA GLU A 31 13.72 6.23 31.87
C GLU A 31 14.34 5.19 30.95
N ILE A 32 13.95 3.92 31.04
CA ILE A 32 14.41 2.87 30.10
C ILE A 32 13.83 3.13 28.71
N VAL A 33 12.56 3.51 28.60
CA VAL A 33 11.94 3.87 27.33
C VAL A 33 12.54 5.17 26.79
N ALA A 34 12.81 6.18 27.62
CA ALA A 34 13.44 7.42 27.22
C ALA A 34 14.92 7.23 26.86
N ALA A 35 15.65 6.36 27.56
CA ALA A 35 17.03 5.99 27.25
C ALA A 35 17.09 5.15 25.98
N GLY A 36 16.12 4.25 25.76
CA GLY A 36 15.95 3.52 24.51
C GLY A 36 15.60 4.46 23.35
N LEU A 37 14.70 5.42 23.56
CA LEU A 37 14.37 6.48 22.60
C LEU A 37 15.57 7.38 22.35
N LEU A 38 16.34 7.77 23.38
CA LEU A 38 17.55 8.58 23.27
C LEU A 38 18.67 7.81 22.57
N PHE A 39 18.81 6.51 22.81
CA PHE A 39 19.77 5.65 22.12
C PHE A 39 19.40 5.50 20.64
N CYS A 40 18.13 5.23 20.34
CA CYS A 40 17.61 5.23 18.98
C CYS A 40 17.73 6.62 18.31
N LEU A 41 17.47 7.71 19.02
CA LEU A 41 17.64 9.08 18.52
C LEU A 41 19.11 9.40 18.27
N LYS A 42 20.03 8.87 19.08
CA LYS A 42 21.48 9.06 18.95
C LYS A 42 22.05 8.25 17.78
N GLU A 43 21.59 7.01 17.57
CA GLU A 43 21.91 6.23 16.35
C GLU A 43 21.32 6.88 15.08
N VAL A 44 20.11 7.45 15.16
CA VAL A 44 19.49 8.22 14.07
C VAL A 44 20.28 9.50 13.76
N LEU A 45 20.91 10.14 14.76
CA LEU A 45 21.70 11.36 14.60
C LEU A 45 23.14 11.12 14.11
N ASP A 46 23.68 9.90 14.21
CA ASP A 46 25.08 9.59 13.89
C ASP A 46 25.30 9.06 12.46
N MET A 47 24.24 8.84 11.67
CA MET A 47 24.34 8.77 10.21
C MET A 47 24.21 10.18 9.66
N ASP A 48 25.14 10.61 8.79
CA ASP A 48 24.99 11.86 8.02
C ASP A 48 23.60 11.86 7.35
N ASP A 49 22.63 12.55 7.94
CA ASP A 49 21.21 12.57 7.50
C ASP A 49 21.13 12.90 6.00
N SER A 50 22.06 13.74 5.52
CA SER A 50 22.17 14.12 4.12
C SER A 50 22.49 12.93 3.19
N SER A 51 23.31 11.97 3.62
CA SER A 51 23.68 10.80 2.84
C SER A 51 22.52 9.82 2.73
N PHE A 52 21.79 9.61 3.83
CA PHE A 52 20.61 8.74 3.87
C PHE A 52 19.46 9.32 3.07
N VAL A 53 19.19 10.62 3.20
CA VAL A 53 18.15 11.32 2.42
C VAL A 53 18.44 11.20 0.92
N SER A 54 19.71 11.35 0.51
CA SER A 54 20.14 11.16 -0.87
C SER A 54 19.91 9.72 -1.35
N ALA A 55 20.34 8.72 -0.56
CA ALA A 55 20.12 7.31 -0.84
C ALA A 55 18.62 6.95 -0.94
N PHE A 56 17.78 7.52 -0.08
CA PHE A 56 16.34 7.33 -0.12
C PHE A 56 15.72 7.89 -1.40
N GLY A 57 16.14 9.09 -1.83
CA GLY A 57 15.69 9.69 -3.09
C GLY A 57 15.95 8.81 -4.32
N GLN A 58 17.03 8.03 -4.32
CA GLN A 58 17.34 7.10 -5.42
C GLN A 58 16.39 5.90 -5.51
N VAL A 59 15.79 5.51 -4.39
CA VAL A 59 14.91 4.34 -4.28
C VAL A 59 13.43 4.70 -4.15
N GLU A 60 13.10 5.95 -3.86
CA GLU A 60 11.74 6.45 -3.65
C GLU A 60 10.81 6.15 -4.84
N LYS A 61 11.32 6.24 -6.07
CA LYS A 61 10.55 5.85 -7.28
C LYS A 61 10.10 4.39 -7.24
N THR A 62 10.90 3.50 -6.65
CA THR A 62 10.56 2.09 -6.47
C THR A 62 9.44 1.92 -5.44
N VAL A 63 9.49 2.68 -4.34
CA VAL A 63 8.46 2.71 -3.30
C VAL A 63 7.14 3.19 -3.88
N ASN A 64 7.15 4.34 -4.56
CA ASN A 64 5.97 4.93 -5.20
C ASN A 64 5.38 4.04 -6.30
N LYS A 65 6.20 3.22 -6.96
CA LYS A 65 5.70 2.22 -7.91
C LYS A 65 4.98 1.09 -7.17
N LEU A 66 5.60 0.51 -6.15
CA LEU A 66 5.02 -0.59 -5.39
C LEU A 66 3.74 -0.18 -4.64
N ALA A 67 3.70 1.04 -4.09
CA ALA A 67 2.52 1.59 -3.43
C ALA A 67 1.32 1.79 -4.39
N ARG A 68 1.58 1.95 -5.70
CA ARG A 68 0.52 1.97 -6.72
C ARG A 68 0.11 0.57 -7.18
N ASP A 69 1.08 -0.33 -7.27
CA ASP A 69 0.86 -1.70 -7.77
C ASP A 69 0.18 -2.60 -6.72
N TYR A 70 0.31 -2.29 -5.43
CA TYR A 70 -0.15 -3.13 -4.33
C TYR A 70 -0.90 -2.34 -3.26
N TYR A 71 -1.95 -2.95 -2.71
CA TYR A 71 -2.71 -2.43 -1.58
C TYR A 71 -2.41 -3.23 -0.32
N ILE A 72 -1.93 -2.55 0.73
CA ILE A 72 -1.78 -3.10 2.08
C ILE A 72 -2.77 -2.39 2.98
N LYS A 73 -3.57 -3.17 3.70
CA LYS A 73 -4.65 -2.64 4.55
C LYS A 73 -4.06 -1.74 5.65
N LEU A 74 -4.70 -0.58 5.87
CA LEU A 74 -4.31 0.46 6.83
C LEU A 74 -2.99 1.19 6.53
N TRP A 75 -2.31 0.90 5.42
CA TRP A 75 -1.13 1.65 5.04
C TRP A 75 -1.52 2.91 4.27
N THR A 76 -1.15 4.05 4.82
CA THR A 76 -1.10 5.34 4.13
C THR A 76 0.18 5.46 3.32
N TYR A 77 0.25 6.49 2.47
CA TYR A 77 1.48 6.81 1.73
C TYR A 77 2.70 7.02 2.66
N ASP A 78 2.48 7.57 3.85
CA ASP A 78 3.54 7.78 4.82
C ASP A 78 4.04 6.46 5.42
N ASP A 79 3.17 5.48 5.65
CA ASP A 79 3.56 4.15 6.10
C ASP A 79 4.46 3.46 5.06
N TRP A 80 4.11 3.56 3.77
CA TRP A 80 4.96 3.05 2.68
C TRP A 80 6.37 3.65 2.71
N ARG A 81 6.47 4.97 2.93
CA ARG A 81 7.78 5.65 3.02
C ARG A 81 8.52 5.28 4.30
N GLN A 82 7.83 5.17 5.42
CA GLN A 82 8.43 4.81 6.70
C GLN A 82 9.04 3.41 6.66
N GLU A 83 8.28 2.42 6.20
CA GLU A 83 8.73 1.04 6.03
C GLU A 83 9.90 0.94 5.05
N ALA A 84 9.83 1.70 3.95
CA ALA A 84 10.93 1.81 3.01
C ALA A 84 12.21 2.39 3.65
N ARG A 85 12.10 3.42 4.50
CA ARG A 85 13.24 3.99 5.23
C ARG A 85 13.84 2.98 6.20
N ILE A 86 13.01 2.27 6.95
CA ILE A 86 13.47 1.22 7.90
C ILE A 86 14.25 0.14 7.15
N ILE A 87 13.72 -0.35 6.03
CA ILE A 87 14.38 -1.38 5.22
C ILE A 87 15.66 -0.87 4.58
N LEU A 88 15.67 0.38 4.11
CA LEU A 88 16.88 1.01 3.57
C LEU A 88 17.95 1.15 4.64
N TYR A 89 17.58 1.57 5.85
CA TYR A 89 18.49 1.70 6.98
C TYR A 89 19.12 0.35 7.33
N GLN A 90 18.29 -0.69 7.53
CA GLN A 90 18.79 -2.06 7.80
C GLN A 90 19.69 -2.61 6.68
N LEU A 91 19.42 -2.22 5.43
CA LEU A 91 20.23 -2.61 4.28
C LEU A 91 21.60 -1.93 4.31
N LEU A 92 21.65 -0.63 4.60
CA LEU A 92 22.87 0.17 4.66
C LEU A 92 23.71 -0.15 5.90
N GLU A 93 23.07 -0.41 7.04
CA GLU A 93 23.74 -0.88 8.26
C GLU A 93 24.49 -2.19 7.99
N ARG A 94 23.86 -3.12 7.27
CA ARG A 94 24.47 -4.43 6.95
C ARG A 94 25.50 -4.36 5.82
N PHE A 95 25.32 -3.45 4.88
CA PHE A 95 26.16 -3.30 3.69
C PHE A 95 26.46 -1.82 3.40
N PRO A 96 27.33 -1.17 4.22
CA PRO A 96 27.57 0.27 4.11
C PRO A 96 28.17 0.69 2.77
N ALA A 97 28.89 -0.22 2.09
CA ALA A 97 29.45 0.03 0.76
C ALA A 97 28.38 0.32 -0.31
N LEU A 98 27.12 -0.07 -0.10
CA LEU A 98 26.02 0.21 -1.04
C LEU A 98 25.66 1.70 -1.11
N ALA A 99 25.97 2.48 -0.07
CA ALA A 99 25.68 3.93 -0.08
C ALA A 99 26.38 4.67 -1.22
N ASN A 100 27.52 4.14 -1.68
CA ASN A 100 28.35 4.76 -2.73
C ASN A 100 28.03 4.23 -4.15
N ASP A 101 27.20 3.18 -4.28
CA ASP A 101 26.87 2.54 -5.56
C ASP A 101 25.36 2.55 -5.78
N GLU A 102 24.89 3.60 -6.46
CA GLU A 102 23.47 3.83 -6.71
C GLU A 102 22.78 2.67 -7.44
N GLU A 103 23.44 2.07 -8.44
CA GLU A 103 22.83 1.01 -9.24
C GLU A 103 22.61 -0.24 -8.40
N LYS A 104 23.63 -0.64 -7.62
CA LYS A 104 23.52 -1.78 -6.71
C LYS A 104 22.53 -1.47 -5.60
N LEU A 105 22.57 -0.29 -4.99
CA LEU A 105 21.62 0.10 -3.96
C LEU A 105 20.18 -0.10 -4.43
N ARG A 106 19.85 0.42 -5.61
CA ARG A 106 18.52 0.30 -6.20
C ARG A 106 18.11 -1.15 -6.44
N ALA A 107 19.00 -1.98 -6.97
CA ALA A 107 18.71 -3.38 -7.26
C ALA A 107 18.47 -4.21 -5.98
N TYR A 108 19.33 -4.05 -4.98
CA TYR A 108 19.23 -4.75 -3.70
C TYR A 108 18.01 -4.27 -2.92
N PHE A 109 17.83 -2.96 -2.81
CA PHE A 109 16.66 -2.37 -2.15
C PHE A 109 15.37 -2.82 -2.81
N LYS A 110 15.25 -2.73 -4.14
CA LYS A 110 14.07 -3.18 -4.87
C LYS A 110 13.73 -4.63 -4.55
N THR A 111 14.73 -5.51 -4.52
CA THR A 111 14.53 -6.93 -4.22
C THR A 111 14.05 -7.12 -2.79
N LYS A 112 14.72 -6.51 -1.81
CA LYS A 112 14.36 -6.61 -0.38
C LYS A 112 12.99 -6.03 -0.08
N PHE A 113 12.73 -4.81 -0.55
CA PHE A 113 11.48 -4.10 -0.29
C PHE A 113 10.30 -4.81 -0.96
N ARG A 114 10.45 -5.30 -2.19
CA ARG A 114 9.40 -6.09 -2.84
C ARG A 114 9.09 -7.37 -2.09
N SER A 115 10.10 -8.12 -1.63
CA SER A 115 9.87 -9.32 -0.83
C SER A 115 9.11 -9.01 0.46
N TYR A 116 9.49 -7.93 1.16
CA TYR A 116 8.80 -7.48 2.36
C TYR A 116 7.32 -7.14 2.12
N VAL A 117 7.04 -6.37 1.06
CA VAL A 117 5.67 -6.01 0.66
C VAL A 117 4.85 -7.27 0.39
N LEU A 118 5.39 -8.21 -0.39
CA LEU A 118 4.70 -9.47 -0.70
C LEU A 118 4.47 -10.32 0.55
N ASP A 119 5.40 -10.34 1.50
CA ASP A 119 5.22 -11.04 2.76
C ASP A 119 4.12 -10.40 3.61
N ASN A 120 4.00 -9.08 3.61
CA ASN A 120 2.89 -8.37 4.26
C ASN A 120 1.54 -8.69 3.61
N ILE A 121 1.47 -8.73 2.29
CA ILE A 121 0.26 -9.14 1.55
C ILE A 121 -0.11 -10.59 1.89
N ARG A 122 0.84 -11.52 1.87
CA ARG A 122 0.58 -12.93 2.26
C ARG A 122 0.11 -13.04 3.71
N LYS A 123 0.67 -12.24 4.61
CA LYS A 123 0.25 -12.17 6.01
C LYS A 123 -1.19 -11.63 6.12
N GLN A 124 -1.55 -10.63 5.32
CA GLN A 124 -2.90 -10.06 5.24
C GLN A 124 -3.92 -11.08 4.69
N GLU A 125 -3.55 -11.84 3.66
CA GLU A 125 -4.43 -12.83 3.03
C GLU A 125 -4.51 -14.16 3.79
N SER A 126 -3.71 -14.35 4.84
CA SER A 126 -3.67 -15.57 5.63
C SER A 126 -5.01 -15.84 6.34
N GLN A 127 -5.56 -17.04 6.12
CA GLN A 127 -6.87 -17.45 6.64
C GLN A 127 -7.00 -17.39 8.17
N LYS A 128 -5.89 -17.49 8.93
CA LYS A 128 -5.90 -17.45 10.40
C LYS A 128 -6.25 -16.06 10.97
N ARG A 129 -6.22 -15.00 10.15
CA ARG A 129 -6.59 -13.62 10.51
C ARG A 129 -7.84 -13.14 9.77
N ALA A 130 -8.73 -14.06 9.37
CA ALA A 130 -10.01 -13.71 8.78
C ALA A 130 -10.86 -12.77 9.66
N PHE A 131 -10.65 -12.78 10.98
CA PHE A 131 -11.28 -11.85 11.94
C PHE A 131 -10.73 -10.41 11.86
N ASP A 132 -9.50 -10.19 11.36
CA ASP A 132 -8.94 -8.85 11.10
C ASP A 132 -9.36 -8.30 9.74
N LYS A 133 -10.12 -9.06 8.94
CA LYS A 133 -10.76 -8.51 7.73
C LYS A 133 -11.82 -7.51 8.19
N MET A 134 -11.87 -6.35 7.53
CA MET A 134 -13.02 -5.46 7.74
C MET A 134 -14.25 -6.17 7.22
N ILE A 135 -15.41 -5.69 7.65
CA ILE A 135 -16.72 -6.10 7.10
C ILE A 135 -16.60 -6.12 5.57
N TYR A 136 -17.22 -7.11 4.94
CA TYR A 136 -17.23 -7.25 3.49
C TYR A 136 -17.57 -5.91 2.83
N GLU A 137 -16.58 -5.29 2.18
CA GLU A 137 -16.81 -4.18 1.27
C GLU A 137 -17.13 -4.78 -0.09
N GLU A 138 -18.30 -4.44 -0.60
CA GLU A 138 -18.75 -4.84 -1.92
C GLU A 138 -17.76 -4.31 -2.97
N ILE A 139 -17.21 -5.19 -3.80
CA ILE A 139 -16.26 -4.81 -4.87
C ILE A 139 -16.90 -3.80 -5.83
N SER A 140 -18.23 -3.82 -5.94
CA SER A 140 -19.02 -2.85 -6.72
C SER A 140 -18.88 -1.42 -6.20
N GLU A 141 -18.73 -1.21 -4.89
CA GLU A 141 -18.55 0.11 -4.28
C GLU A 141 -17.13 0.65 -4.50
N LEU A 142 -16.13 -0.23 -4.53
CA LEU A 142 -14.71 0.14 -4.70
C LEU A 142 -14.23 0.12 -6.16
N GLY A 143 -15.06 -0.30 -7.11
CA GLY A 143 -14.69 -0.46 -8.52
C GLY A 143 -14.12 0.81 -9.15
N HIS A 144 -14.62 1.98 -8.75
CA HIS A 144 -14.17 3.30 -9.21
C HIS A 144 -12.74 3.66 -8.75
N MET A 145 -12.25 3.03 -7.68
CA MET A 145 -10.91 3.28 -7.12
C MET A 145 -9.83 2.40 -7.77
N ILE A 146 -10.24 1.36 -8.48
CA ILE A 146 -9.33 0.45 -9.18
C ILE A 146 -9.17 1.00 -10.60
N PRO A 147 -7.98 1.46 -11.01
CA PRO A 147 -7.76 1.91 -12.38
C PRO A 147 -7.92 0.72 -13.33
N SER A 148 -9.11 0.59 -13.90
CA SER A 148 -9.45 -0.45 -14.84
C SER A 148 -9.24 0.07 -16.27
N GLN A 149 -8.69 -0.78 -17.15
CA GLN A 149 -8.60 -0.46 -18.59
C GLN A 149 -9.99 -0.51 -19.27
N GLN A 150 -11.02 -0.94 -18.56
CA GLN A 150 -12.35 -1.14 -19.09
C GLN A 150 -13.17 0.14 -18.91
N MET A 151 -14.01 0.43 -19.91
CA MET A 151 -14.98 1.51 -19.85
C MET A 151 -16.06 1.16 -18.82
N ASP A 152 -16.63 2.16 -18.15
CA ASP A 152 -17.69 1.94 -17.18
C ASP A 152 -18.89 1.22 -17.82
N PRO A 153 -19.59 0.30 -17.11
CA PRO A 153 -20.73 -0.41 -17.66
C PRO A 153 -21.88 0.50 -18.12
N ALA A 154 -22.10 1.65 -17.45
CA ALA A 154 -23.12 2.60 -17.86
C ALA A 154 -22.75 3.27 -19.18
N ASP A 155 -21.51 3.72 -19.30
CA ASP A 155 -20.97 4.29 -20.53
C ASP A 155 -20.98 3.28 -21.68
N TYR A 156 -20.71 2.01 -21.39
CA TYR A 156 -20.79 0.92 -22.37
C TYR A 156 -22.21 0.69 -22.89
N CYS A 157 -23.21 0.75 -22.02
CA CYS A 157 -24.61 0.68 -22.43
C CYS A 157 -24.99 1.89 -23.29
N ALA A 158 -24.65 3.11 -22.85
CA ALA A 158 -24.92 4.33 -23.58
C ALA A 158 -24.27 4.33 -24.98
N LEU A 159 -23.02 3.87 -25.09
CA LEU A 159 -22.31 3.72 -26.36
C LEU A 159 -23.03 2.73 -27.29
N LYS A 160 -23.48 1.59 -26.75
CA LYS A 160 -24.18 0.57 -27.52
C LYS A 160 -25.51 1.07 -28.07
N ASP A 161 -26.27 1.82 -27.28
CA ASP A 161 -27.54 2.41 -27.70
C ASP A 161 -27.33 3.49 -28.77
N LYS A 162 -26.33 4.36 -28.60
CA LYS A 162 -25.92 5.32 -29.64
C LYS A 162 -25.49 4.64 -30.94
N LEU A 163 -24.77 3.53 -30.88
CA LEU A 163 -24.41 2.76 -32.08
C LEU A 163 -25.63 2.15 -32.78
N ALA A 164 -26.64 1.71 -32.03
CA ALA A 164 -27.89 1.22 -32.58
C ALA A 164 -28.70 2.34 -33.27
N GLU A 165 -28.72 3.55 -32.70
CA GLU A 165 -29.29 4.73 -33.34
C GLU A 165 -28.54 5.15 -34.60
N LEU A 166 -27.21 5.16 -34.58
CA LEU A 166 -26.42 5.51 -35.75
C LEU A 166 -26.60 4.48 -36.87
N LYS A 167 -26.80 3.21 -36.53
CA LYS A 167 -27.11 2.15 -37.51
C LYS A 167 -28.44 2.40 -38.24
N SER A 168 -29.43 3.01 -37.58
CA SER A 168 -30.73 3.32 -38.20
C SER A 168 -30.72 4.66 -38.95
N LYS A 169 -29.88 5.61 -38.53
CA LYS A 169 -29.76 6.96 -39.14
C LYS A 169 -28.81 7.02 -40.34
N LEU A 170 -27.74 6.22 -40.36
CA LEU A 170 -26.69 6.31 -41.39
C LEU A 170 -26.89 5.30 -42.54
N CYS A 171 -26.33 5.66 -43.71
CA CYS A 171 -26.18 4.75 -44.82
C CYS A 171 -25.27 3.55 -44.44
N PRO A 172 -25.52 2.34 -44.96
CA PRO A 172 -24.69 1.16 -44.68
C PRO A 172 -23.18 1.37 -44.90
N GLU A 173 -22.79 2.19 -45.86
CA GLU A 173 -21.38 2.52 -46.15
C GLU A 173 -20.73 3.35 -45.05
N ASP A 174 -21.46 4.30 -44.46
CA ASP A 174 -20.96 5.15 -43.38
C ASP A 174 -20.94 4.40 -42.05
N TYR A 175 -21.92 3.53 -41.80
CA TYR A 175 -21.89 2.63 -40.66
C TYR A 175 -20.70 1.64 -40.73
N ALA A 176 -20.36 1.16 -41.93
CA ALA A 176 -19.16 0.33 -42.12
C ALA A 176 -17.86 1.08 -41.77
N LYS A 177 -17.78 2.39 -42.05
CA LYS A 177 -16.66 3.24 -41.62
C LYS A 177 -16.57 3.35 -40.09
N ILE A 178 -17.70 3.43 -39.39
CA ILE A 178 -17.75 3.39 -37.91
C ILE A 178 -17.21 2.05 -37.37
N LEU A 179 -17.65 0.92 -37.94
CA LEU A 179 -17.13 -0.39 -37.55
C LEU A 179 -15.61 -0.52 -37.81
N LEU A 180 -15.12 0.05 -38.90
CA LEU A 180 -13.68 0.10 -39.21
C LEU A 180 -12.91 0.97 -38.21
N LEU A 181 -13.48 2.10 -37.75
CA LEU A 181 -12.90 2.91 -36.68
C LEU A 181 -12.77 2.13 -35.38
N MET A 182 -13.83 1.43 -34.95
CA MET A 182 -13.82 0.63 -33.73
C MET A 182 -12.78 -0.49 -33.74
N ARG A 183 -12.47 -1.02 -34.94
CA ARG A 183 -11.41 -2.03 -35.13
C ARG A 183 -10.00 -1.45 -35.27
N GLY A 184 -9.85 -0.12 -35.26
CA GLY A 184 -8.56 0.57 -35.40
C GLY A 184 -8.05 0.69 -36.84
N ASN A 185 -8.86 0.35 -37.84
CA ASN A 185 -8.44 0.37 -39.25
C ASN A 185 -8.47 1.79 -39.85
N SER A 186 -7.75 1.96 -40.96
CA SER A 186 -7.67 3.21 -41.72
C SER A 186 -8.55 3.19 -42.97
N PHE A 187 -9.17 4.33 -43.30
CA PHE A 187 -9.88 4.54 -44.56
C PHE A 187 -9.70 5.97 -45.07
N LYS A 188 -9.97 6.18 -46.36
CA LYS A 188 -9.82 7.48 -47.03
C LYS A 188 -10.83 8.49 -46.45
N GLY A 189 -10.36 9.67 -46.05
CA GLY A 189 -11.21 10.72 -45.46
C GLY A 189 -11.51 10.56 -43.97
N LYS A 190 -10.80 9.67 -43.25
CA LYS A 190 -10.99 9.40 -41.81
C LYS A 190 -11.08 10.65 -40.94
N ARG A 191 -10.22 11.65 -41.14
CA ARG A 191 -10.23 12.89 -40.33
C ARG A 191 -11.49 13.72 -40.50
N ALA A 192 -12.02 13.82 -41.72
CA ALA A 192 -13.27 14.52 -41.99
C ALA A 192 -14.44 13.76 -41.37
N PHE A 193 -14.49 12.44 -41.59
CA PHE A 193 -15.54 11.58 -41.02
C PHE A 193 -15.56 11.58 -39.49
N ILE A 194 -14.40 11.56 -38.83
CA ILE A 194 -14.31 11.68 -37.36
C ILE A 194 -14.86 13.03 -36.89
N LYS A 195 -14.57 14.12 -37.61
CA LYS A 195 -15.07 15.45 -37.27
C LYS A 195 -16.60 15.53 -37.37
N ASP A 196 -17.17 14.90 -38.40
CA ASP A 196 -18.62 14.88 -38.62
C ASP A 196 -19.32 14.01 -37.55
N ILE A 197 -18.79 12.83 -37.29
CA ILE A 197 -19.32 11.89 -36.29
C ILE A 197 -19.17 12.44 -34.86
N LYS A 198 -18.13 13.22 -34.57
CA LYS A 198 -17.90 13.77 -33.22
C LYS A 198 -19.10 14.56 -32.70
N VAL A 199 -19.88 15.19 -33.60
CA VAL A 199 -21.08 15.94 -33.22
C VAL A 199 -22.16 15.04 -32.56
N GLU A 200 -22.27 13.79 -33.00
CA GLU A 200 -23.24 12.82 -32.49
C GLU A 200 -22.85 12.22 -31.13
N PHE A 201 -21.56 12.33 -30.77
CA PHE A 201 -20.97 11.82 -29.53
C PHE A 201 -20.67 12.93 -28.50
N LYS A 202 -21.20 14.15 -28.69
CA LYS A 202 -21.01 15.27 -27.74
C LYS A 202 -21.43 14.93 -26.31
N ASP A 203 -22.40 14.04 -26.14
CA ASP A 203 -22.89 13.61 -24.83
C ASP A 203 -21.82 12.90 -23.99
N PHE A 204 -20.75 12.39 -24.63
CA PHE A 204 -19.61 11.72 -23.98
C PHE A 204 -18.41 12.65 -23.74
N ASP A 205 -18.43 13.90 -24.24
CA ASP A 205 -17.37 14.90 -24.01
C ASP A 205 -17.61 15.69 -22.70
N ASN A 206 -18.67 15.39 -21.94
CA ASN A 206 -18.95 16.00 -20.64
C ASN A 206 -18.14 15.27 -19.55
N ASP A 207 -16.91 15.72 -19.33
CA ASP A 207 -16.15 15.42 -18.11
C ASP A 207 -16.77 16.20 -16.94
N ASP A 208 -17.56 15.53 -16.10
CA ASP A 208 -17.69 15.87 -14.67
C ASP A 208 -16.69 15.04 -13.86
#